data_AF-A0A4Q6B9U6-F1
#
_entry.id   AF-A0A4Q6B9U6-F1
#
_cell.length_a   1.000
_cell.length_b   1.000
_cell.length_c   1.000
_cell.angle_alpha   90.00
_cell.angle_beta   90.00
_cell.angle_gamma   90.00
#
_symmetry.space_group_name_H-M   'P 1'
#
loop_
_entity.id
_entity.type
_entity.pdbx_description
1 polymer ?
#
loop_
_entity_poly.entity_id
_entity_poly.type
_entity_poly.pdbx_seq_one_letter_code
_entity_poly.pdbx_strand_id
1 'polypeptide(L)'
;MKYENLSRIDQTKPAAEDAYVVVADVRGSTAAIKEGRYRDVNLAGAACVAAMRNVFSPLRVPYVFGGDGATFLVSAGDLDLCVHILRGVQELSQATLGLSLMVGYMSMKEIRAQGGDVHYGFLSWSTTEHLPYFRGNGISLAEATTKRLDAQIPSQEFGENANNANLEGLSCRLLPFKALRGRVLSILIEPSVEPKEEDAVFEEVFSVLKRGGPLSRLRPVSVMNERRPWLSSTWRSEAAIHSKGRGAVSHLAAQAKTIFESLVGTFLFRFNIKNPILGTPSEYTQEMLNQSDWIKMDGTLRLVVDLTAEEERELIQTLELLSVDKKVIYGLHASAATVMTCHFQSHVGHEHAHFIDGEGGGLSLAAVQLKQKKSILDLTLKAKRGL
;
A
#
# COMPACT_ATOMS: atom_id res chain seq x y z
N MET A 1 -4.91 -10.23 15.73
CA MET A 1 -5.69 -9.72 14.59
C MET A 1 -6.36 -10.89 13.88
N LYS A 2 -7.67 -10.80 13.63
CA LYS A 2 -8.45 -11.83 12.93
C LYS A 2 -8.53 -11.48 11.45
N TYR A 3 -7.47 -11.80 10.69
CA TYR A 3 -7.39 -11.48 9.25
C TYR A 3 -8.48 -12.18 8.44
N GLU A 4 -9.10 -13.23 8.98
CA GLU A 4 -10.25 -13.90 8.39
C GLU A 4 -11.46 -12.98 8.25
N ASN A 5 -11.55 -11.91 9.05
CA ASN A 5 -12.62 -10.94 8.88
C ASN A 5 -12.56 -10.25 7.50
N LEU A 6 -11.42 -10.26 6.82
CA LEU A 6 -11.30 -9.79 5.44
C LEU A 6 -12.10 -10.67 4.47
N SER A 7 -12.24 -11.97 4.72
CA SER A 7 -13.03 -12.83 3.83
C SER A 7 -14.53 -12.62 3.98
N ARG A 8 -14.99 -11.87 4.98
CA ARG A 8 -16.41 -11.74 5.29
C ARG A 8 -16.97 -10.37 4.95
N ILE A 9 -17.89 -10.31 3.99
CA ILE A 9 -18.54 -9.04 3.63
C ILE A 9 -19.44 -8.51 4.76
N ASP A 10 -19.96 -9.38 5.63
CA ASP A 10 -20.81 -8.99 6.76
C ASP A 10 -20.06 -8.23 7.88
N GLN A 11 -18.72 -8.22 7.84
CA GLN A 11 -17.87 -7.40 8.72
C GLN A 11 -17.62 -5.99 8.15
N THR A 12 -18.24 -5.67 7.01
CA THR A 12 -18.08 -4.39 6.32
C THR A 12 -19.38 -3.61 6.27
N LYS A 13 -19.28 -2.33 5.91
CA LYS A 13 -20.42 -1.47 5.62
C LYS A 13 -20.34 -0.94 4.19
N PRO A 14 -21.47 -0.76 3.50
CA PRO A 14 -21.48 -0.13 2.18
C PRO A 14 -21.00 1.32 2.27
N ALA A 15 -20.29 1.78 1.24
CA ALA A 15 -19.96 3.19 1.08
C ALA A 15 -21.25 4.02 0.88
N ALA A 16 -21.25 5.25 1.38
CA ALA A 16 -22.38 6.17 1.21
C ALA A 16 -22.55 6.54 -0.28
N GLU A 17 -23.76 6.89 -0.70
CA GLU A 17 -24.06 7.19 -2.10
C GLU A 17 -23.36 8.48 -2.60
N ASP A 18 -23.16 9.44 -1.70
CA ASP A 18 -22.47 10.70 -1.93
C ASP A 18 -20.94 10.61 -1.70
N ALA A 19 -20.41 9.43 -1.37
CA ALA A 19 -18.99 9.23 -1.21
C ALA A 19 -18.26 9.13 -2.56
N TYR A 20 -16.95 9.30 -2.50
CA TYR A 20 -16.04 9.26 -3.64
C TYR A 20 -14.89 8.30 -3.36
N VAL A 21 -14.53 7.52 -4.37
CA VAL A 21 -13.26 6.78 -4.37
C VAL A 21 -12.22 7.69 -5.01
N VAL A 22 -11.18 8.05 -4.26
CA VAL A 22 -10.05 8.84 -4.74
C VAL A 22 -8.85 7.92 -4.91
N VAL A 23 -8.20 7.96 -6.08
CA VAL A 23 -7.07 7.10 -6.44
C VAL A 23 -5.86 7.99 -6.74
N ALA A 24 -4.74 7.65 -6.13
CA ALA A 24 -3.43 8.22 -6.41
C ALA A 24 -2.46 7.11 -6.82
N ASP A 25 -1.77 7.24 -7.95
CA ASP A 25 -0.95 6.16 -8.53
C ASP A 25 0.25 6.73 -9.31
N VAL A 26 1.42 6.11 -9.22
CA VAL A 26 2.61 6.56 -9.94
C VAL A 26 2.53 6.17 -11.42
N ARG A 27 2.51 7.17 -12.30
CA ARG A 27 2.55 6.96 -13.76
C ARG A 27 3.85 6.24 -14.14
N GLY A 28 3.73 5.16 -14.90
CA GLY A 28 4.89 4.41 -15.38
C GLY A 28 5.68 3.71 -14.26
N SER A 29 5.06 3.42 -13.10
CA SER A 29 5.68 2.74 -11.96
C SER A 29 6.48 1.49 -12.36
N THR A 30 5.92 0.67 -13.27
CA THR A 30 6.57 -0.55 -13.77
C THR A 30 7.91 -0.27 -14.47
N ALA A 31 8.03 0.83 -15.23
CA ALA A 31 9.27 1.20 -15.90
C ALA A 31 10.32 1.67 -14.87
N ALA A 32 9.91 2.55 -13.96
CA ALA A 32 10.77 3.02 -12.86
C ALA A 32 11.28 1.86 -11.98
N ILE A 33 10.43 0.87 -11.69
CA ILE A 33 10.81 -0.33 -10.95
C ILE A 33 11.88 -1.13 -11.69
N LYS A 34 11.74 -1.32 -13.02
CA LYS A 34 12.74 -2.01 -13.84
C LYS A 34 14.09 -1.27 -13.88
N GLU A 35 14.07 0.06 -13.73
CA GLU A 35 15.27 0.90 -13.59
C GLU A 35 15.88 0.87 -12.18
N GLY A 36 15.34 0.03 -11.27
CA GLY A 36 15.81 -0.08 -9.89
C GLY A 36 15.26 0.98 -8.94
N ARG A 37 14.30 1.79 -9.38
CA ARG A 37 13.71 2.91 -8.62
C ARG A 37 12.49 2.52 -7.78
N TYR A 38 12.30 1.24 -7.48
CA TYR A 38 11.16 0.74 -6.72
C TYR A 38 10.99 1.41 -5.34
N ARG A 39 12.08 1.85 -4.70
CA ARG A 39 12.01 2.58 -3.43
C ARG A 39 11.43 3.97 -3.58
N ASP A 40 11.77 4.69 -4.65
CA ASP A 40 11.19 6.01 -4.93
C ASP A 40 9.70 5.87 -5.23
N VAL A 41 9.31 4.81 -5.96
CA VAL A 41 7.91 4.49 -6.26
C VAL A 41 7.13 4.20 -4.97
N ASN A 42 7.65 3.35 -4.09
CA ASN A 42 7.00 3.05 -2.81
C ASN A 42 6.91 4.28 -1.90
N LEU A 43 7.94 5.12 -1.91
CA LEU A 43 7.97 6.36 -1.16
C LEU A 43 6.90 7.36 -1.65
N ALA A 44 6.69 7.47 -2.97
CA ALA A 44 5.65 8.31 -3.55
C ALA A 44 4.23 7.83 -3.18
N GLY A 45 3.99 6.51 -3.24
CA GLY A 45 2.71 5.94 -2.79
C GLY A 45 2.48 6.14 -1.28
N ALA A 46 3.50 5.92 -0.45
CA ALA A 46 3.41 6.12 0.99
C ALA A 46 3.25 7.61 1.36
N ALA A 47 3.81 8.52 0.57
CA ALA A 47 3.61 9.96 0.75
C ALA A 47 2.14 10.37 0.59
N CYS A 48 1.39 9.71 -0.31
CA CYS A 48 -0.05 9.95 -0.45
C CYS A 48 -0.78 9.61 0.86
N VAL A 49 -0.49 8.45 1.44
CA VAL A 49 -1.11 8.03 2.70
C VAL A 49 -0.68 8.91 3.87
N ALA A 50 0.62 9.25 3.96
CA ALA A 50 1.15 10.11 5.01
C ALA A 50 0.49 11.50 5.00
N ALA A 51 0.36 12.12 3.83
CA ALA A 51 -0.27 13.43 3.68
C ALA A 51 -1.74 13.40 4.12
N MET A 52 -2.46 12.34 3.73
CA MET A 52 -3.87 12.17 4.09
C MET A 52 -4.05 11.90 5.57
N ARG A 53 -3.24 11.02 6.16
CA ARG A 53 -3.31 10.69 7.59
C ARG A 53 -3.02 11.92 8.45
N ASN A 54 -2.08 12.77 8.05
CA ASN A 54 -1.75 14.00 8.78
C ASN A 54 -2.92 15.02 8.87
N VAL A 55 -4.01 14.78 8.14
CA VAL A 55 -5.24 15.60 8.17
C VAL A 55 -6.45 14.80 8.65
N PHE A 56 -6.55 13.52 8.26
CA PHE A 56 -7.71 12.67 8.50
C PHE A 56 -7.33 11.40 9.26
N SER A 57 -8.14 11.03 10.25
CA SER A 57 -8.02 9.71 10.87
C SER A 57 -8.44 8.60 9.88
N PRO A 58 -7.88 7.38 9.98
CA PRO A 58 -8.28 6.26 9.12
C PRO A 58 -9.78 5.93 9.21
N LEU A 59 -10.42 6.22 10.36
CA LEU A 59 -11.85 6.03 10.57
C LEU A 59 -12.72 7.02 9.78
N ARG A 60 -12.20 8.23 9.52
CA ARG A 60 -12.90 9.27 8.72
C ARG A 60 -12.63 9.11 7.22
N VAL A 61 -11.38 8.85 6.84
CA VAL A 61 -10.98 8.59 5.45
C VAL A 61 -10.25 7.24 5.40
N PRO A 62 -11.00 6.13 5.16
CA PRO A 62 -10.41 4.81 4.95
C PRO A 62 -9.47 4.83 3.74
N TYR A 63 -8.38 4.06 3.80
CA TYR A 63 -7.41 3.99 2.73
C TYR A 63 -6.82 2.59 2.55
N VAL A 64 -6.22 2.32 1.39
CA VAL A 64 -5.33 1.16 1.18
C VAL A 64 -4.10 1.61 0.40
N PHE A 65 -2.93 1.16 0.85
CA PHE A 65 -1.66 1.36 0.14
C PHE A 65 -1.42 0.22 -0.87
N GLY A 66 -1.15 0.58 -2.13
CA GLY A 66 -0.99 -0.36 -3.24
C GLY A 66 0.45 -0.78 -3.56
N GLY A 67 1.45 -0.12 -2.98
CA GLY A 67 2.86 -0.20 -3.40
C GLY A 67 3.27 1.07 -4.14
N ASP A 68 2.72 1.28 -5.34
CA ASP A 68 2.99 2.43 -6.21
C ASP A 68 1.92 3.53 -6.13
N GLY A 69 1.04 3.47 -5.13
CA GLY A 69 -0.09 4.36 -5.00
C GLY A 69 -0.91 4.11 -3.74
N ALA A 70 -2.03 4.81 -3.63
CA ALA A 70 -3.00 4.65 -2.56
C ALA A 70 -4.42 4.98 -3.04
N THR A 71 -5.39 4.30 -2.44
CA THR A 71 -6.82 4.53 -2.66
C THR A 71 -7.45 5.02 -1.36
N PHE A 72 -8.40 5.95 -1.47
CA PHE A 72 -9.12 6.56 -0.34
C PHE A 72 -10.62 6.53 -0.59
N LEU A 73 -11.41 6.37 0.47
CA LEU A 73 -12.86 6.59 0.45
C LEU A 73 -13.17 7.89 1.20
N VAL A 74 -13.78 8.84 0.49
CA VAL A 74 -13.90 10.23 0.94
C VAL A 74 -15.36 10.67 0.89
N SER A 75 -15.82 11.41 1.91
CA SER A 75 -17.15 12.02 1.92
C SER A 75 -17.22 13.21 0.97
N ALA A 76 -18.41 13.59 0.49
CA ALA A 76 -18.56 14.75 -0.40
C ALA A 76 -17.95 16.04 0.17
N GLY A 77 -18.08 16.27 1.49
CA GLY A 77 -17.54 17.46 2.15
C GLY A 77 -16.01 17.49 2.29
N ASP A 78 -15.34 16.33 2.20
CA ASP A 78 -13.89 16.22 2.34
C ASP A 78 -13.17 16.12 0.98
N LEU A 79 -13.90 15.95 -0.13
CA LEU A 79 -13.34 15.66 -1.46
C LEU A 79 -12.35 16.74 -1.93
N ASP A 80 -12.74 18.00 -1.91
CA ASP A 80 -11.90 19.10 -2.41
C ASP A 80 -10.58 19.21 -1.63
N LEU A 81 -10.65 19.04 -0.31
CA LEU A 81 -9.47 19.04 0.56
C LEU A 81 -8.56 17.83 0.27
N CYS A 82 -9.14 16.63 0.10
CA CYS A 82 -8.37 15.43 -0.24
C CYS A 82 -7.64 15.58 -1.58
N VAL A 83 -8.34 16.05 -2.61
CA VAL A 83 -7.75 16.28 -3.94
C VAL A 83 -6.65 17.34 -3.86
N HIS A 84 -6.87 18.42 -3.11
CA HIS A 84 -5.88 19.46 -2.91
C HIS A 84 -4.60 18.94 -2.22
N ILE A 85 -4.74 18.11 -1.18
CA ILE A 85 -3.59 17.48 -0.49
C ILE A 85 -2.80 16.57 -1.44
N LEU A 86 -3.50 15.70 -2.17
CA LEU A 86 -2.86 14.75 -3.09
C LEU A 86 -2.19 15.45 -4.29
N ARG A 87 -2.73 16.59 -4.74
CA ARG A 87 -2.05 17.44 -5.74
C ARG A 87 -0.73 18.00 -5.22
N GLY A 88 -0.66 18.37 -3.93
CA GLY A 88 0.62 18.75 -3.33
C GLY A 88 1.63 17.60 -3.28
N VAL A 89 1.15 16.35 -3.06
CA VAL A 89 2.02 15.16 -3.12
C VAL A 89 2.49 14.90 -4.55
N GLN A 90 1.63 15.14 -5.54
CA GLN A 90 1.97 15.01 -6.95
C GLN A 90 3.09 15.98 -7.37
N GLU A 91 3.00 17.25 -6.99
CA GLU A 91 4.05 18.25 -7.23
C GLU A 91 5.36 17.88 -6.54
N LEU A 92 5.31 17.52 -5.25
CA LEU A 92 6.50 17.16 -4.51
C LEU A 92 7.17 15.91 -5.08
N SER A 93 6.38 14.91 -5.48
CA SER A 93 6.88 13.68 -6.11
C SER A 93 7.57 13.99 -7.44
N GLN A 94 7.00 14.90 -8.24
CA GLN A 94 7.60 15.34 -9.49
C GLN A 94 8.90 16.13 -9.24
N ALA A 95 8.88 17.10 -8.32
CA ALA A 95 10.02 17.97 -8.05
C ALA A 95 11.20 17.25 -7.38
N THR A 96 10.91 16.25 -6.55
CA THR A 96 11.90 15.61 -5.67
C THR A 96 12.36 14.26 -6.18
N LEU A 97 11.42 13.45 -6.68
CA LEU A 97 11.69 12.10 -7.15
C LEU A 97 11.69 12.05 -8.68
N GLY A 98 11.26 13.10 -9.40
CA GLY A 98 11.07 13.01 -10.86
C GLY A 98 10.06 11.91 -11.23
N LEU A 99 9.12 11.62 -10.33
CA LEU A 99 8.05 10.66 -10.55
C LEU A 99 6.73 11.41 -10.71
N SER A 100 6.05 11.15 -11.81
CA SER A 100 4.75 11.74 -12.09
C SER A 100 3.66 10.94 -11.40
N LEU A 101 2.93 11.56 -10.48
CA LEU A 101 1.77 10.97 -9.83
C LEU A 101 0.48 11.34 -10.58
N MET A 102 -0.41 10.37 -10.75
CA MET A 102 -1.78 10.57 -11.19
C MET A 102 -2.68 10.64 -9.96
N VAL A 103 -3.61 11.60 -9.96
CA VAL A 103 -4.66 11.73 -8.94
C VAL A 103 -5.98 11.91 -9.65
N GLY A 104 -6.96 11.09 -9.31
CA GLY A 104 -8.33 11.29 -9.75
C GLY A 104 -9.33 10.60 -8.82
N TYR A 105 -10.60 10.76 -9.14
CA TYR A 105 -11.68 10.26 -8.29
C TYR A 105 -12.89 9.88 -9.11
N MET A 106 -13.74 9.04 -8.51
CA MET A 106 -15.00 8.58 -9.09
C MET A 106 -16.07 8.54 -8.00
N SER A 107 -17.27 9.02 -8.29
CA SER A 107 -18.37 9.01 -7.31
C SER A 107 -18.94 7.60 -7.14
N MET A 108 -19.46 7.30 -5.95
CA MET A 108 -20.18 6.04 -5.71
C MET A 108 -21.39 5.86 -6.61
N LYS A 109 -22.04 6.96 -7.02
CA LYS A 109 -23.13 6.93 -8.01
C LYS A 109 -22.65 6.43 -9.37
N GLU A 110 -21.52 6.92 -9.88
CA GLU A 110 -20.95 6.45 -11.14
C GLU A 110 -20.47 5.00 -11.04
N ILE A 111 -19.87 4.62 -9.91
CA ILE A 111 -19.41 3.25 -9.66
C ILE A 111 -20.60 2.29 -9.73
N ARG A 112 -21.69 2.60 -9.04
CA ARG A 112 -22.92 1.79 -9.03
C ARG A 112 -23.64 1.76 -10.37
N ALA A 113 -23.63 2.88 -11.10
CA ALA A 113 -24.19 2.92 -12.46
C ALA A 113 -23.47 1.97 -13.43
N GLN A 114 -22.21 1.62 -13.16
CA GLN A 114 -21.43 0.66 -13.93
C GLN A 114 -21.45 -0.76 -13.32
N GLY A 115 -22.35 -1.02 -12.36
CA GLY A 115 -22.49 -2.33 -11.71
C GLY A 115 -21.40 -2.63 -10.67
N GLY A 116 -20.64 -1.62 -10.25
CA GLY A 116 -19.67 -1.75 -9.16
C GLY A 116 -20.27 -1.41 -7.79
N ASP A 117 -19.64 -1.88 -6.72
CA ASP A 117 -19.93 -1.39 -5.36
C ASP A 117 -18.66 -1.39 -4.51
N VAL A 118 -18.68 -0.61 -3.43
CA VAL A 118 -17.58 -0.50 -2.47
C VAL A 118 -18.12 -0.69 -1.07
N HIS A 119 -17.56 -1.66 -0.37
CA HIS A 119 -17.76 -1.85 1.07
C HIS A 119 -16.43 -1.64 1.76
N TYR A 120 -16.47 -1.24 3.03
CA TYR A 120 -15.26 -1.04 3.81
C TYR A 120 -15.43 -1.48 5.25
N GLY A 121 -14.33 -1.92 5.84
CA GLY A 121 -14.24 -2.36 7.23
C GLY A 121 -12.89 -1.99 7.82
N PHE A 122 -12.68 -2.39 9.08
CA PHE A 122 -11.45 -2.13 9.80
C PHE A 122 -10.96 -3.39 10.52
N LEU A 123 -9.67 -3.68 10.40
CA LEU A 123 -8.99 -4.60 11.29
C LEU A 123 -8.32 -3.81 12.41
N SER A 124 -8.49 -4.21 13.67
CA SER A 124 -7.85 -3.52 14.79
C SER A 124 -6.55 -4.22 15.19
N TRP A 125 -5.42 -3.49 15.13
CA TRP A 125 -4.14 -3.95 15.68
C TRP A 125 -4.08 -3.74 17.19
N SER A 126 -4.66 -2.64 17.65
CA SER A 126 -4.84 -2.28 19.06
C SER A 126 -6.22 -1.64 19.26
N THR A 127 -6.47 -1.06 20.42
CA THR A 127 -7.68 -0.28 20.70
C THR A 127 -7.73 1.05 19.96
N THR A 128 -6.59 1.54 19.47
CA THR A 128 -6.43 2.86 18.84
C THR A 128 -6.05 2.75 17.37
N GLU A 129 -5.32 1.69 16.99
CA GLU A 129 -4.84 1.50 15.63
C GLU A 129 -5.74 0.56 14.82
N HIS A 130 -6.25 1.12 13.72
CA HIS A 130 -7.15 0.43 12.80
C HIS A 130 -6.59 0.45 11.37
N LEU A 131 -6.53 -0.72 10.75
CA LEU A 131 -6.24 -0.90 9.33
C LEU A 131 -7.55 -0.94 8.53
N PRO A 132 -7.89 0.12 7.78
CA PRO A 132 -8.99 0.07 6.81
C PRO A 132 -8.74 -0.97 5.72
N TYR A 133 -9.83 -1.56 5.23
CA TYR A 133 -9.83 -2.43 4.06
C TYR A 133 -11.13 -2.26 3.29
N PHE A 134 -11.12 -2.65 2.01
CA PHE A 134 -12.28 -2.57 1.13
C PHE A 134 -12.65 -3.92 0.52
N ARG A 135 -13.94 -4.07 0.20
CA ARG A 135 -14.56 -5.19 -0.51
C ARG A 135 -15.37 -4.66 -1.69
N GLY A 136 -15.66 -5.55 -2.63
CA GLY A 136 -16.33 -5.22 -3.89
C GLY A 136 -15.36 -4.77 -4.98
N ASN A 137 -15.88 -4.68 -6.20
CA ASN A 137 -15.11 -4.38 -7.42
C ASN A 137 -15.03 -2.88 -7.75
N GLY A 138 -15.67 -2.01 -6.96
CA GLY A 138 -15.77 -0.58 -7.25
C GLY A 138 -14.45 0.17 -7.22
N ILE A 139 -13.48 -0.27 -6.40
CA ILE A 139 -12.13 0.34 -6.39
C ILE A 139 -11.37 0.00 -7.66
N SER A 140 -11.35 -1.26 -8.08
CA SER A 140 -10.74 -1.68 -9.34
C SER A 140 -11.34 -0.92 -10.53
N LEU A 141 -12.66 -0.68 -10.49
CA LEU A 141 -13.37 0.12 -11.50
C LEU A 141 -12.93 1.59 -11.49
N ALA A 142 -12.83 2.20 -10.31
CA ALA A 142 -12.38 3.58 -10.15
C ALA A 142 -10.93 3.76 -10.60
N GLU A 143 -10.02 2.84 -10.25
CA GLU A 143 -8.63 2.84 -10.71
C GLU A 143 -8.56 2.77 -12.24
N ALA A 144 -9.26 1.80 -12.84
CA ALA A 144 -9.26 1.61 -14.30
C ALA A 144 -9.83 2.83 -15.04
N THR A 145 -10.93 3.40 -14.53
CA THR A 145 -11.55 4.59 -15.11
C THR A 145 -10.64 5.79 -15.01
N THR A 146 -10.03 6.01 -13.84
CA THR A 146 -9.12 7.13 -13.61
C THR A 146 -7.89 7.03 -14.51
N LYS A 147 -7.26 5.85 -14.62
CA LYS A 147 -6.12 5.62 -15.52
C LYS A 147 -6.48 5.86 -16.99
N ARG A 148 -7.69 5.48 -17.40
CA ARG A 148 -8.17 5.74 -18.77
C ARG A 148 -8.38 7.23 -19.04
N LEU A 149 -8.98 7.96 -18.11
CA LEU A 149 -9.21 9.41 -18.25
C LEU A 149 -7.89 10.18 -18.25
N ASP A 150 -6.98 9.80 -17.35
CA ASP A 150 -5.64 10.37 -17.24
C ASP A 150 -4.82 10.23 -18.55
N ALA A 151 -4.93 9.08 -19.22
CA ALA A 151 -4.29 8.85 -20.51
C ALA A 151 -4.89 9.70 -21.65
N GLN A 152 -6.14 10.15 -21.52
CA GLN A 152 -6.85 10.96 -22.52
C GLN A 152 -6.64 12.46 -22.29
N ILE A 153 -6.54 12.89 -21.04
CA ILE A 153 -6.38 14.28 -20.62
C ILE A 153 -5.21 14.32 -19.64
N PRO A 154 -3.96 14.49 -20.12
CA PRO A 154 -2.82 14.70 -19.24
C PRO A 154 -3.13 15.92 -18.36
N SER A 155 -2.94 15.76 -17.05
CA SER A 155 -3.27 16.76 -16.02
C SER A 155 -2.85 18.19 -16.42
N GLN A 156 -3.76 19.15 -16.20
CA GLN A 156 -3.54 20.60 -16.37
C GLN A 156 -2.30 21.07 -15.59
N GLU A 157 -1.66 22.12 -16.09
CA GLU A 157 -0.55 22.79 -15.42
C GLU A 157 -0.93 23.19 -13.98
N PHE A 158 0.02 22.98 -13.08
CA PHE A 158 -0.10 23.18 -11.64
C PHE A 158 -0.46 24.64 -11.31
N GLY A 159 -1.50 24.86 -10.52
CA GLY A 159 -1.77 26.18 -9.93
C GLY A 159 -0.74 26.49 -8.83
N GLU A 160 -0.31 27.75 -8.71
CA GLU A 160 0.83 28.22 -7.89
C GLU A 160 0.80 27.91 -6.37
N ASN A 161 -0.23 27.22 -5.85
CA ASN A 161 -0.50 27.08 -4.42
C ASN A 161 -0.50 25.63 -3.86
N ALA A 162 0.00 24.60 -4.55
CA ALA A 162 -0.03 23.23 -4.01
C ALA A 162 1.11 22.86 -3.04
N ASN A 163 1.62 23.83 -2.28
CA ASN A 163 2.61 23.62 -1.20
C ASN A 163 2.01 23.01 0.10
N ASN A 164 0.94 22.22 0.01
CA ASN A 164 0.12 21.76 1.15
C ASN A 164 0.29 20.27 1.51
N ALA A 165 1.22 19.55 0.90
CA ALA A 165 1.52 18.17 1.33
C ALA A 165 2.33 18.18 2.62
N ASN A 166 1.66 17.97 3.76
CA ASN A 166 2.34 17.68 5.02
C ASN A 166 2.80 16.22 5.04
N LEU A 167 4.08 15.97 4.77
CA LEU A 167 4.70 14.63 4.86
C LEU A 167 5.46 14.40 6.16
N GLU A 168 5.17 15.19 7.20
CA GLU A 168 5.71 14.93 8.52
C GLU A 168 5.48 13.48 8.93
N GLY A 169 6.54 12.86 9.45
CA GLY A 169 6.48 11.48 9.89
C GLY A 169 6.72 10.42 8.82
N LEU A 170 6.85 10.77 7.54
CA LEU A 170 7.23 9.78 6.53
C LEU A 170 8.74 9.49 6.63
N SER A 171 9.13 8.27 7.03
CA SER A 171 10.53 7.83 6.95
C SER A 171 10.63 6.30 6.94
N CYS A 172 11.70 5.74 6.38
CA CYS A 172 12.07 4.36 6.64
C CYS A 172 13.57 4.21 6.83
N ARG A 173 13.96 3.84 8.05
CA ARG A 173 15.36 3.67 8.44
C ARG A 173 15.78 2.21 8.54
N LEU A 174 14.98 1.28 8.02
CA LEU A 174 15.27 -0.15 8.07
C LEU A 174 15.84 -0.62 6.74
N LEU A 175 16.78 -1.56 6.79
CA LEU A 175 17.20 -2.31 5.62
C LEU A 175 16.12 -3.31 5.22
N PRO A 176 16.14 -3.81 3.97
CA PRO A 176 15.26 -4.89 3.55
C PRO A 176 15.33 -6.10 4.50
N PHE A 177 14.15 -6.59 4.89
CA PHE A 177 13.96 -7.75 5.73
C PHE A 177 14.14 -9.01 4.88
N LYS A 178 15.28 -9.69 5.02
CA LYS A 178 15.53 -10.94 4.28
C LYS A 178 14.52 -12.01 4.65
N ALA A 179 14.14 -12.83 3.67
CA ALA A 179 13.32 -14.01 3.91
C ALA A 179 13.96 -14.92 4.97
N LEU A 180 13.15 -15.43 5.89
CA LEU A 180 13.54 -16.35 6.96
C LEU A 180 13.08 -17.77 6.68
N ARG A 181 11.96 -17.95 5.98
CA ARG A 181 11.33 -19.27 5.76
C ARG A 181 11.68 -19.86 4.41
N GLY A 182 11.88 -19.02 3.41
CA GLY A 182 12.33 -19.45 2.09
C GLY A 182 12.39 -18.30 1.12
N ARG A 183 11.22 -17.79 0.72
CA ARG A 183 11.11 -16.59 -0.12
C ARG A 183 9.94 -15.73 0.30
N VAL A 184 10.06 -14.43 0.03
CA VAL A 184 8.94 -13.50 0.11
C VAL A 184 8.15 -13.60 -1.19
N LEU A 185 6.84 -13.80 -1.09
CA LEU A 185 5.91 -13.81 -2.21
C LEU A 185 4.92 -12.66 -2.07
N SER A 186 4.92 -11.76 -3.06
CA SER A 186 3.88 -10.76 -3.25
C SER A 186 2.79 -11.36 -4.13
N ILE A 187 1.53 -11.31 -3.71
CA ILE A 187 0.40 -11.96 -4.40
C ILE A 187 -0.78 -10.99 -4.46
N LEU A 188 -1.39 -10.88 -5.63
CA LEU A 188 -2.68 -10.23 -5.82
C LEU A 188 -3.70 -11.29 -6.26
N ILE A 189 -4.85 -11.33 -5.60
CA ILE A 189 -5.94 -12.27 -5.88
C ILE A 189 -7.21 -11.46 -6.07
N GLU A 190 -7.62 -11.28 -7.32
CA GLU A 190 -8.87 -10.61 -7.71
C GLU A 190 -9.95 -11.67 -7.91
N PRO A 191 -11.08 -11.62 -7.18
CA PRO A 191 -12.18 -12.55 -7.41
C PRO A 191 -12.86 -12.27 -8.76
N SER A 192 -13.27 -13.35 -9.43
CA SER A 192 -13.96 -13.32 -10.73
C SER A 192 -15.35 -13.96 -10.68
N VAL A 193 -15.87 -14.13 -9.46
CA VAL A 193 -17.16 -14.75 -9.15
C VAL A 193 -18.23 -13.69 -8.87
N GLU A 194 -19.48 -14.12 -8.69
CA GLU A 194 -20.52 -13.23 -8.18
C GLU A 194 -20.21 -12.80 -6.73
N PRO A 195 -20.63 -11.59 -6.29
CA PRO A 195 -20.34 -11.08 -4.95
C PRO A 195 -20.67 -12.05 -3.80
N LYS A 196 -21.72 -12.87 -3.95
CA LYS A 196 -22.16 -13.85 -2.96
C LYS A 196 -21.20 -15.03 -2.77
N GLU A 197 -20.30 -15.27 -3.73
CA GLU A 197 -19.34 -16.37 -3.73
C GLU A 197 -17.91 -15.90 -3.37
N GLU A 198 -17.65 -14.59 -3.37
CA GLU A 198 -16.34 -14.03 -3.04
C GLU A 198 -15.84 -14.46 -1.66
N ASP A 199 -16.73 -14.50 -0.66
CA ASP A 199 -16.38 -14.87 0.70
C ASP A 199 -15.81 -16.29 0.75
N ALA A 200 -16.46 -17.24 0.07
CA ALA A 200 -16.00 -18.63 -0.01
C ALA A 200 -14.63 -18.76 -0.68
N VAL A 201 -14.37 -17.97 -1.72
CA VAL A 201 -13.07 -17.93 -2.42
C VAL A 201 -11.98 -17.43 -1.48
N PHE A 202 -12.20 -16.32 -0.77
CA PHE A 202 -11.21 -15.81 0.17
C PHE A 202 -11.03 -16.73 1.39
N GLU A 203 -12.09 -17.34 1.90
CA GLU A 203 -12.02 -18.35 2.96
C GLU A 203 -11.16 -19.55 2.55
N GLU A 204 -11.29 -20.03 1.31
CA GLU A 204 -10.45 -21.10 0.79
C GLU A 204 -8.96 -20.70 0.76
N VAL A 205 -8.65 -19.49 0.27
CA VAL A 205 -7.28 -18.94 0.27
C VAL A 205 -6.73 -18.86 1.70
N PHE A 206 -7.48 -18.30 2.64
CA PHE A 206 -7.05 -18.21 4.05
C PHE A 206 -6.90 -19.58 4.71
N SER A 207 -7.73 -20.56 4.33
CA SER A 207 -7.63 -21.94 4.81
C SER A 207 -6.29 -22.56 4.40
N VAL A 208 -5.87 -22.40 3.13
CA VAL A 208 -4.57 -22.87 2.65
C VAL A 208 -3.42 -22.20 3.41
N LEU A 209 -3.45 -20.87 3.55
CA LEU A 209 -2.41 -20.12 4.27
C LEU A 209 -2.26 -20.57 5.74
N LYS A 210 -3.33 -21.10 6.34
CA LYS A 210 -3.34 -21.57 7.74
C LYS A 210 -2.91 -23.01 7.96
N ARG A 211 -2.79 -23.83 6.91
CA ARG A 211 -2.47 -25.27 7.08
C ARG A 211 -1.19 -25.52 7.89
N GLY A 212 -0.19 -24.65 7.72
CA GLY A 212 1.07 -24.68 8.49
C GLY A 212 1.03 -24.00 9.87
N GLY A 213 -0.14 -23.58 10.37
CA GLY A 213 -0.31 -22.89 11.66
C GLY A 213 -0.83 -21.45 11.53
N PRO A 214 -0.75 -20.64 12.61
CA PRO A 214 -1.36 -19.30 12.64
C PRO A 214 -0.77 -18.37 11.58
N LEU A 215 -1.61 -17.55 10.95
CA LEU A 215 -1.21 -16.65 9.85
C LEU A 215 -0.01 -15.75 10.20
N SER A 216 0.14 -15.35 11.46
CA SER A 216 1.28 -14.52 11.92
C SER A 216 2.65 -15.13 11.62
N ARG A 217 2.75 -16.45 11.43
CA ARG A 217 3.99 -17.15 11.05
C ARG A 217 4.47 -16.78 9.63
N LEU A 218 3.57 -16.30 8.78
CA LEU A 218 3.82 -15.90 7.40
C LEU A 218 4.27 -14.45 7.26
N ARG A 219 4.21 -13.68 8.35
CA ARG A 219 4.60 -12.29 8.36
C ARG A 219 6.07 -12.18 7.95
N PRO A 220 6.38 -11.41 6.89
CA PRO A 220 7.74 -11.36 6.34
C PRO A 220 8.68 -10.45 7.14
N VAL A 221 8.15 -9.74 8.15
CA VAL A 221 8.91 -8.84 9.03
C VAL A 221 8.87 -9.36 10.47
N SER A 222 10.03 -9.44 11.10
CA SER A 222 10.21 -9.92 12.47
C SER A 222 11.44 -9.28 13.11
N VAL A 223 11.61 -9.46 14.42
CA VAL A 223 12.83 -9.03 15.12
C VAL A 223 14.06 -9.81 14.62
N MET A 224 13.89 -11.05 14.13
CA MET A 224 14.99 -11.89 13.67
C MET A 224 15.63 -11.42 12.35
N ASN A 225 14.86 -10.72 11.50
CA ASN A 225 15.33 -10.18 10.23
C ASN A 225 15.32 -8.64 10.19
N GLU A 226 15.08 -7.98 11.31
CA GLU A 226 15.22 -6.53 11.43
C GLU A 226 16.71 -6.15 11.35
N ARG A 227 17.03 -5.18 10.49
CA ARG A 227 18.38 -4.61 10.41
C ARG A 227 18.29 -3.11 10.27
N ARG A 228 18.84 -2.40 11.25
CA ARG A 228 18.97 -0.94 11.24
C ARG A 228 20.40 -0.53 10.91
N PRO A 229 20.64 0.14 9.76
CA PRO A 229 21.95 0.69 9.46
C PRO A 229 22.16 1.99 10.27
N TRP A 230 23.43 2.39 10.44
CA TRP A 230 23.76 3.68 11.05
C TRP A 230 23.26 4.86 10.21
N LEU A 231 23.26 4.69 8.88
CA LEU A 231 22.69 5.62 7.92
C LEU A 231 21.91 4.83 6.88
N SER A 232 20.65 5.21 6.61
CA SER A 232 19.84 4.51 5.62
C SER A 232 20.42 4.72 4.21
N SER A 233 20.21 3.79 3.29
CA SER A 233 20.64 3.99 1.89
C SER A 233 19.74 4.99 1.15
N THR A 234 18.58 5.32 1.71
CA THR A 234 17.55 6.20 1.16
C THR A 234 17.57 7.60 1.77
N TRP A 235 18.56 7.92 2.62
CA TRP A 235 18.62 9.18 3.37
C TRP A 235 18.54 10.42 2.48
N ARG A 236 19.03 10.33 1.23
CA ARG A 236 18.94 11.42 0.24
C ARG A 236 17.52 11.67 -0.23
N SER A 237 16.79 10.61 -0.62
CA SER A 237 15.39 10.73 -1.05
C SER A 237 14.52 11.23 0.11
N GLU A 238 14.77 10.77 1.34
CA GLU A 238 14.08 11.26 2.55
C GLU A 238 14.38 12.74 2.81
N ALA A 239 15.67 13.13 2.82
CA ALA A 239 16.07 14.52 3.04
C ALA A 239 15.48 15.44 1.96
N ALA A 240 15.44 14.98 0.71
CA ALA A 240 14.89 15.74 -0.39
C ALA A 240 13.38 15.99 -0.20
N ILE A 241 12.61 14.97 0.20
CA ILE A 241 11.17 15.10 0.49
C ILE A 241 10.92 16.05 1.67
N HIS A 242 11.69 15.94 2.75
CA HIS A 242 11.54 16.80 3.93
C HIS A 242 12.03 18.24 3.70
N SER A 243 12.89 18.46 2.70
CA SER A 243 13.41 19.80 2.36
C SER A 243 12.41 20.72 1.63
N LYS A 244 11.25 20.18 1.20
CA LYS A 244 10.19 20.92 0.49
C LYS A 244 10.68 21.74 -0.72
N GLY A 245 11.77 21.33 -1.37
CA GLY A 245 12.31 22.02 -2.56
C GLY A 245 12.84 23.44 -2.33
N ARG A 246 13.01 23.89 -1.08
CA ARG A 246 13.55 25.23 -0.78
C ARG A 246 15.08 25.14 -0.88
N GLY A 247 15.69 25.81 -1.87
CA GLY A 247 17.11 26.26 -1.95
C GLY A 247 18.28 25.32 -1.57
N ALA A 248 19.47 25.55 -2.15
CA ALA A 248 20.66 24.72 -1.88
C ALA A 248 21.10 24.70 -0.40
N VAL A 249 20.95 25.82 0.32
CA VAL A 249 21.38 25.95 1.72
C VAL A 249 20.44 25.20 2.69
N SER A 250 19.13 25.27 2.47
CA SER A 250 18.13 24.51 3.23
C SER A 250 18.18 23.03 2.93
N HIS A 251 18.58 22.63 1.71
CA HIS A 251 18.85 21.23 1.37
C HIS A 251 20.06 20.68 2.14
N LEU A 252 21.15 21.44 2.30
CA LEU A 252 22.30 21.03 3.12
C LEU A 252 21.94 20.92 4.60
N ALA A 253 21.17 21.88 5.14
CA ALA A 253 20.69 21.82 6.52
C ALA A 253 19.76 20.62 6.76
N ALA A 254 18.84 20.33 5.82
CA ALA A 254 17.96 19.17 5.88
C ALA A 254 18.76 17.86 5.87
N GLN A 255 19.74 17.73 4.99
CA GLN A 255 20.63 16.57 4.94
C GLN A 255 21.41 16.37 6.25
N ALA A 256 22.02 17.43 6.79
CA ALA A 256 22.76 17.36 8.05
C ALA A 256 21.84 16.96 9.23
N LYS A 257 20.63 17.52 9.28
CA LYS A 257 19.60 17.17 10.25
C LYS A 257 19.21 15.69 10.12
N THR A 258 18.90 15.20 8.91
CA THR A 258 18.55 13.79 8.67
C THR A 258 19.66 12.84 9.08
N ILE A 259 20.93 13.18 8.80
CA ILE A 259 22.09 12.37 9.23
C ILE A 259 22.19 12.35 10.75
N PHE A 260 22.13 13.51 11.41
CA PHE A 260 22.20 13.61 12.87
C PHE A 260 21.08 12.81 13.54
N GLU A 261 19.83 13.00 13.11
CA GLU A 261 18.68 12.25 13.61
C GLU A 261 18.82 10.74 13.36
N SER A 262 19.41 10.33 12.24
CA SER A 262 19.68 8.92 11.92
C SER A 262 20.70 8.32 12.87
N LEU A 263 21.80 9.02 13.15
CA LEU A 263 22.83 8.56 14.08
C LEU A 263 22.31 8.48 15.52
N VAL A 264 21.63 9.54 15.99
CA VAL A 264 21.04 9.55 17.34
C VAL A 264 19.97 8.48 17.47
N GLY A 265 19.06 8.38 16.49
CA GLY A 265 18.03 7.34 16.48
C GLY A 265 18.63 5.93 16.51
N THR A 266 19.59 5.63 15.64
CA THR A 266 20.22 4.30 15.62
C THR A 266 21.00 4.02 16.90
N PHE A 267 21.63 5.01 17.52
CA PHE A 267 22.26 4.86 18.83
C PHE A 267 21.25 4.48 19.91
N LEU A 268 20.13 5.21 20.02
CA LEU A 268 19.07 4.91 21.00
C LEU A 268 18.51 3.50 20.81
N PHE A 269 18.23 3.12 19.56
CA PHE A 269 17.75 1.77 19.23
C PHE A 269 18.79 0.68 19.54
N ARG A 270 20.07 0.91 19.25
CA ARG A 270 21.14 -0.08 19.47
C ARG A 270 21.35 -0.38 20.95
N PHE A 271 21.24 0.63 21.81
CA PHE A 271 21.43 0.50 23.25
C PHE A 271 20.11 0.35 24.02
N ASN A 272 18.98 0.19 23.29
CA ASN A 272 17.63 0.11 23.84
C ASN A 272 17.31 1.22 24.87
N ILE A 273 17.76 2.44 24.59
CA ILE A 273 17.60 3.59 25.47
C ILE A 273 16.20 4.17 25.25
N LYS A 274 15.41 4.26 26.32
CA LYS A 274 14.07 4.86 26.30
C LYS A 274 14.12 6.31 25.84
N ASN A 275 13.26 6.67 24.89
CA ASN A 275 13.07 8.03 24.42
C ASN A 275 11.67 8.52 24.84
N PRO A 276 11.50 9.79 25.27
CA PRO A 276 10.19 10.35 25.60
C PRO A 276 9.16 10.33 24.46
N ILE A 277 9.60 10.29 23.20
CA ILE A 277 8.74 10.30 22.00
C ILE A 277 8.33 8.87 21.59
N LEU A 278 9.29 7.95 21.48
CA LEU A 278 9.07 6.59 20.95
C LEU A 278 8.94 5.51 22.03
N GLY A 279 9.12 5.86 23.30
CA GLY A 279 9.17 4.89 24.38
C GLY A 279 10.42 4.02 24.33
N THR A 280 10.29 2.75 24.73
CA THR A 280 11.38 1.78 24.72
C THR A 280 11.57 1.22 23.30
N PRO A 281 12.77 1.31 22.70
CA PRO A 281 12.99 0.86 21.32
C PRO A 281 12.55 -0.58 21.03
N SER A 282 12.77 -1.51 21.97
CA SER A 282 12.34 -2.90 21.82
C SER A 282 10.81 -3.06 21.76
N GLU A 283 10.07 -2.29 22.56
CA GLU A 283 8.60 -2.29 22.58
C GLU A 283 8.07 -1.69 21.28
N TYR A 284 8.63 -0.55 20.88
CA TYR A 284 8.34 0.09 19.59
C TYR A 284 8.58 -0.86 18.42
N THR A 285 9.71 -1.57 18.38
CA THR A 285 10.02 -2.50 17.28
C THR A 285 8.97 -3.61 17.22
N GLN A 286 8.57 -4.18 18.36
CA GLN A 286 7.53 -5.21 18.39
C GLN A 286 6.18 -4.67 17.92
N GLU A 287 5.81 -3.47 18.35
CA GLU A 287 4.59 -2.79 17.94
C GLU A 287 4.58 -2.54 16.42
N MET A 288 5.64 -1.94 15.89
CA MET A 288 5.86 -1.68 14.47
C MET A 288 5.69 -2.95 13.61
N LEU A 289 6.33 -4.05 14.02
CA LEU A 289 6.26 -5.31 13.29
C LEU A 289 4.86 -5.92 13.33
N ASN A 290 4.15 -5.76 14.45
CA ASN A 290 2.78 -6.23 14.59
C ASN A 290 1.76 -5.38 13.83
N GLN A 291 1.99 -4.07 13.72
CA GLN A 291 1.22 -3.06 13.01
C GLN A 291 1.66 -2.89 11.55
N SER A 292 2.04 -4.00 10.91
CA SER A 292 2.45 -4.02 9.51
C SER A 292 1.33 -4.59 8.64
N ASP A 293 1.11 -3.98 7.47
CA ASP A 293 0.00 -4.30 6.56
C ASP A 293 0.40 -5.34 5.49
N TRP A 294 1.01 -6.44 5.92
CA TRP A 294 1.44 -7.53 5.03
C TRP A 294 0.28 -8.34 4.42
N ILE A 295 -0.95 -8.13 4.92
CA ILE A 295 -2.22 -8.52 4.28
C ILE A 295 -3.06 -7.25 4.14
N LYS A 296 -3.47 -6.94 2.91
CA LYS A 296 -4.32 -5.79 2.58
C LYS A 296 -5.43 -6.22 1.63
N MET A 297 -6.50 -5.45 1.55
CA MET A 297 -7.59 -5.76 0.63
C MET A 297 -8.27 -4.48 0.15
N ASP A 298 -8.33 -4.30 -1.16
CA ASP A 298 -8.99 -3.20 -1.86
C ASP A 298 -10.04 -3.70 -2.85
N GLY A 299 -10.71 -4.82 -2.52
CA GLY A 299 -11.44 -5.66 -3.47
C GLY A 299 -10.57 -6.76 -4.09
N THR A 300 -9.27 -6.51 -4.20
CA THR A 300 -8.24 -7.54 -4.48
C THR A 300 -7.53 -7.89 -3.18
N LEU A 301 -7.38 -9.18 -2.87
CA LEU A 301 -6.57 -9.60 -1.72
C LEU A 301 -5.09 -9.48 -2.07
N ARG A 302 -4.37 -8.64 -1.33
CA ARG A 302 -2.95 -8.36 -1.49
C ARG A 302 -2.17 -8.96 -0.34
N LEU A 303 -1.23 -9.85 -0.65
CA LEU A 303 -0.42 -10.56 0.33
C LEU A 303 1.06 -10.29 0.07
N VAL A 304 1.82 -10.05 1.14
CA VAL A 304 3.29 -10.11 1.13
C VAL A 304 3.68 -11.08 2.23
N VAL A 305 4.04 -12.30 1.86
CA VAL A 305 4.20 -13.42 2.82
C VAL A 305 5.54 -14.10 2.64
N ASP A 306 6.17 -14.50 3.74
CA ASP A 306 7.37 -15.34 3.72
C ASP A 306 6.95 -16.81 3.83
N LEU A 307 7.25 -17.59 2.78
CA LEU A 307 6.76 -18.95 2.61
C LEU A 307 7.92 -19.94 2.52
N THR A 308 7.70 -21.15 3.04
CA THR A 308 8.55 -22.29 2.68
C THR A 308 8.26 -22.73 1.24
N ALA A 309 9.15 -23.55 0.67
CA ALA A 309 8.96 -24.06 -0.68
C ALA A 309 7.68 -24.91 -0.81
N GLU A 310 7.31 -25.65 0.25
CA GLU A 310 6.09 -26.47 0.32
C GLU A 310 4.84 -25.59 0.32
N GLU A 311 4.80 -24.59 1.19
CA GLU A 311 3.65 -23.68 1.36
C GLU A 311 3.41 -22.85 0.11
N GLU A 312 4.48 -22.41 -0.55
CA GLU A 312 4.39 -21.74 -1.83
C GLU A 312 3.80 -22.64 -2.92
N ARG A 313 4.30 -23.87 -3.07
CA ARG A 313 3.78 -24.81 -4.08
C ARG A 313 2.30 -25.07 -3.87
N GLU A 314 1.90 -25.30 -2.62
CA GLU A 314 0.51 -25.55 -2.25
C GLU A 314 -0.39 -24.34 -2.57
N LEU A 315 0.04 -23.13 -2.19
CA LEU A 315 -0.71 -21.91 -2.47
C LEU A 315 -0.85 -21.64 -3.97
N ILE A 316 0.23 -21.77 -4.73
CA ILE A 316 0.20 -21.58 -6.19
C ILE A 316 -0.71 -22.62 -6.84
N GLN A 317 -0.65 -23.89 -6.40
CA GLN A 317 -1.52 -24.93 -6.92
C GLN A 317 -3.00 -24.63 -6.65
N THR A 318 -3.35 -24.18 -5.44
CA THR A 318 -4.73 -23.78 -5.15
C THR A 318 -5.18 -22.58 -5.98
N LEU A 319 -4.35 -21.54 -6.11
CA LEU A 319 -4.68 -20.38 -6.94
C LEU A 319 -4.83 -20.75 -8.43
N GLU A 320 -4.03 -21.69 -8.92
CA GLU A 320 -4.15 -22.19 -10.30
C GLU A 320 -5.45 -22.95 -10.50
N LEU A 321 -5.83 -23.83 -9.58
CA LEU A 321 -7.13 -24.53 -9.63
C LEU A 321 -8.30 -23.55 -9.62
N LEU A 322 -8.27 -22.57 -8.71
CA LEU A 322 -9.29 -21.51 -8.65
C LEU A 322 -9.32 -20.67 -9.94
N SER A 323 -8.16 -20.42 -10.55
CA SER A 323 -8.06 -19.66 -11.80
C SER A 323 -8.60 -20.44 -12.99
N VAL A 324 -8.33 -21.76 -13.07
CA VAL A 324 -8.88 -22.66 -14.10
C VAL A 324 -10.40 -22.72 -14.00
N ASP A 325 -10.92 -22.77 -12.77
CA ASP A 325 -12.36 -22.71 -12.47
C ASP A 325 -12.95 -21.30 -12.66
N LYS A 326 -12.15 -20.32 -13.12
CA LYS A 326 -12.52 -18.91 -13.33
C LYS A 326 -13.03 -18.21 -12.07
N LYS A 327 -12.68 -18.71 -10.89
CA LYS A 327 -13.06 -18.12 -9.62
C LYS A 327 -12.20 -16.92 -9.23
N VAL A 328 -10.95 -16.90 -9.68
CA VAL A 328 -10.00 -15.81 -9.42
C VAL A 328 -9.17 -15.49 -10.66
N ILE A 329 -8.65 -14.27 -10.72
CA ILE A 329 -7.46 -13.93 -11.49
C ILE A 329 -6.39 -13.53 -10.47
N TYR A 330 -5.20 -14.11 -10.60
CA TYR A 330 -4.12 -13.83 -9.65
C TYR A 330 -2.81 -13.48 -10.36
N GLY A 331 -2.00 -12.67 -9.69
CA GLY A 331 -0.61 -12.41 -10.06
C GLY A 331 0.29 -12.56 -8.84
N LEU A 332 1.54 -12.94 -9.08
CA LEU A 332 2.55 -13.14 -8.05
C LEU A 332 3.92 -12.63 -8.48
N HIS A 333 4.73 -12.29 -7.49
CA HIS A 333 6.12 -11.92 -7.68
C HIS A 333 6.96 -12.38 -6.48
N ALA A 334 8.07 -13.05 -6.74
CA ALA A 334 8.97 -13.58 -5.73
C ALA A 334 10.15 -12.61 -5.49
N SER A 335 10.45 -12.36 -4.22
CA SER A 335 11.52 -11.47 -3.78
C SER A 335 12.39 -12.17 -2.72
N ALA A 336 13.67 -11.80 -2.65
CA ALA A 336 14.59 -12.30 -1.61
C ALA A 336 14.37 -11.61 -0.25
N ALA A 337 13.74 -10.43 -0.25
CA ALA A 337 13.50 -9.64 0.93
C ALA A 337 12.19 -8.86 0.82
N THR A 338 11.77 -8.30 1.95
CA THR A 338 10.65 -7.38 2.10
C THR A 338 11.17 -5.99 2.40
N VAL A 339 10.52 -4.96 1.86
CA VAL A 339 10.74 -3.57 2.23
C VAL A 339 9.56 -3.02 3.01
N MET A 340 9.86 -2.08 3.89
CA MET A 340 8.88 -1.37 4.70
C MET A 340 8.97 0.11 4.38
N THR A 341 7.84 0.82 4.37
CA THR A 341 7.80 2.28 4.39
C THR A 341 6.99 2.71 5.61
N CYS A 342 7.54 3.55 6.49
CA CYS A 342 6.85 3.90 7.73
C CYS A 342 6.32 5.34 7.70
N HIS A 343 5.17 5.53 8.33
CA HIS A 343 4.59 6.82 8.63
C HIS A 343 4.24 6.89 10.12
N PHE A 344 4.80 7.87 10.83
CA PHE A 344 4.57 8.09 12.26
C PHE A 344 3.90 9.45 12.46
N GLN A 345 2.80 9.52 13.20
CA GLN A 345 2.21 10.80 13.55
C GLN A 345 2.84 11.33 14.85
N SER A 346 3.57 12.44 14.74
CA SER A 346 4.33 13.04 15.84
C SER A 346 3.46 13.63 16.96
N HIS A 347 2.17 13.89 16.70
CA HIS A 347 1.31 14.69 17.58
C HIS A 347 0.16 13.90 18.24
N VAL A 348 -0.09 12.65 17.83
CA VAL A 348 -1.21 11.83 18.32
C VAL A 348 -0.70 10.42 18.60
N GLY A 349 -0.13 10.20 19.79
CA GLY A 349 0.11 8.86 20.35
C GLY A 349 0.81 7.83 19.45
N HIS A 350 0.60 6.56 19.75
CA HIS A 350 1.21 5.38 19.13
C HIS A 350 0.68 5.08 17.71
N GLU A 351 0.24 6.10 16.95
CA GLU A 351 -0.42 5.90 15.66
C GLU A 351 0.58 5.78 14.51
N HIS A 352 1.00 4.55 14.21
CA HIS A 352 2.01 4.25 13.19
C HIS A 352 1.46 3.34 12.08
N ALA A 353 1.74 3.70 10.82
CA ALA A 353 1.46 2.80 9.70
C ALA A 353 2.77 2.29 9.11
N HIS A 354 2.84 0.98 8.90
CA HIS A 354 4.00 0.31 8.32
C HIS A 354 3.61 -0.45 7.07
N PHE A 355 3.92 0.16 5.93
CA PHE A 355 3.58 -0.32 4.61
C PHE A 355 4.58 -1.37 4.12
N ILE A 356 4.11 -2.59 3.91
CA ILE A 356 4.91 -3.74 3.49
C ILE A 356 4.77 -3.99 1.99
N ASP A 357 5.90 -4.25 1.33
CA ASP A 357 6.00 -4.66 -0.07
C ASP A 357 7.22 -5.59 -0.30
N GLY A 358 7.22 -6.37 -1.38
CA GLY A 358 8.37 -7.18 -1.79
C GLY A 358 9.51 -6.32 -2.37
N GLU A 359 10.76 -6.68 -2.06
CA GLU A 359 11.92 -6.02 -2.66
C GLU A 359 11.90 -6.17 -4.20
N GLY A 360 12.31 -5.12 -4.92
CA GLY A 360 12.32 -5.12 -6.38
C GLY A 360 10.97 -4.82 -7.03
N GLY A 361 9.99 -4.34 -6.25
CA GLY A 361 8.68 -3.88 -6.75
C GLY A 361 7.52 -4.84 -6.51
N GLY A 362 7.75 -5.96 -5.81
CA GLY A 362 6.75 -6.83 -5.19
C GLY A 362 5.33 -6.79 -5.77
N LEU A 363 4.42 -6.12 -5.05
CA LEU A 363 3.00 -5.98 -5.38
C LEU A 363 2.77 -5.36 -6.76
N SER A 364 3.58 -4.37 -7.15
CA SER A 364 3.47 -3.73 -8.47
C SER A 364 3.78 -4.72 -9.60
N LEU A 365 4.81 -5.56 -9.44
CA LEU A 365 5.15 -6.59 -10.44
C LEU A 365 4.15 -7.75 -10.44
N ALA A 366 3.62 -8.13 -9.28
CA ALA A 366 2.52 -9.09 -9.20
C ALA A 366 1.26 -8.56 -9.91
N ALA A 367 0.97 -7.26 -9.81
CA ALA A 367 -0.12 -6.61 -10.54
C ALA A 367 0.07 -6.64 -12.07
N VAL A 368 1.31 -6.56 -12.57
CA VAL A 368 1.60 -6.72 -14.01
C VAL A 368 1.16 -8.11 -14.49
N GLN A 369 1.52 -9.17 -13.77
CA GLN A 369 1.11 -10.53 -14.15
C GLN A 369 -0.41 -10.70 -14.11
N LEU A 370 -1.08 -10.17 -13.08
CA LEU A 370 -2.53 -10.20 -12.96
C LEU A 370 -3.20 -9.53 -14.17
N LYS A 371 -2.75 -8.31 -14.53
CA LYS A 371 -3.26 -7.55 -15.69
C LYS A 371 -3.06 -8.29 -17.01
N GLN A 372 -1.91 -8.95 -17.19
CA GLN A 372 -1.67 -9.79 -18.37
C GLN A 372 -2.67 -10.94 -18.47
N LYS A 373 -2.91 -11.67 -17.38
CA LYS A 373 -3.91 -12.75 -17.36
C LYS A 373 -5.31 -12.23 -17.64
N LYS A 374 -5.69 -11.08 -17.06
CA LYS A 374 -6.98 -10.42 -17.31
C LYS A 374 -7.15 -10.05 -18.78
N SER A 375 -6.13 -9.46 -19.41
CA SER A 375 -6.15 -9.14 -20.84
C SER A 375 -6.30 -10.38 -21.73
N ILE A 376 -5.62 -11.49 -21.40
CA ILE A 376 -5.74 -12.75 -22.15
C ILE A 376 -7.16 -13.31 -22.04
N LEU A 377 -7.75 -13.27 -20.84
CA LEU A 377 -9.12 -13.70 -20.62
C LEU A 377 -10.11 -12.85 -21.44
N ASP A 378 -9.95 -11.54 -21.43
CA ASP A 378 -10.80 -10.61 -22.20
C ASP A 378 -10.71 -10.86 -23.71
N LEU A 379 -9.50 -11.06 -24.24
CA LEU A 379 -9.29 -11.40 -25.65
C LEU A 379 -9.95 -12.74 -26.02
N THR A 380 -9.83 -13.74 -25.14
CA THR A 380 -10.45 -15.05 -25.33
C THR A 380 -11.98 -14.95 -25.34
N LEU A 381 -12.57 -14.11 -24.48
CA LEU A 381 -14.01 -13.87 -24.44
C LEU A 381 -14.50 -13.10 -25.67
N LYS A 382 -13.76 -12.11 -26.16
CA LYS A 382 -14.08 -11.39 -27.41
C LYS A 382 -14.05 -12.31 -28.62
N ALA A 383 -13.00 -13.12 -28.76
CA ALA A 383 -12.89 -14.10 -29.84
C ALA A 383 -14.05 -15.11 -29.83
N LYS A 384 -14.50 -15.57 -28.64
CA LYS A 384 -15.68 -16.44 -28.51
C LYS A 384 -17.00 -15.76 -28.86
N ARG A 385 -17.07 -14.43 -28.76
CA ARG A 385 -18.27 -13.64 -29.10
C ARG A 385 -18.29 -13.21 -30.58
N GLY A 386 -17.29 -13.57 -31.38
CA GLY A 386 -17.22 -13.21 -32.79
C GLY A 386 -16.98 -11.72 -33.05
N LEU A 387 -16.38 -11.02 -32.09
CA LEU A 387 -15.96 -9.60 -32.18
C LEU A 387 -14.47 -9.47 -32.42
#